data_AF-A0A9J6DCQ3-F1
#
_entry.id   AF-A0A9J6DCQ3-F1
#
_cell.length_a   1.000
_cell.length_b   1.000
_cell.length_c   1.000
_cell.angle_alpha   90.00
_cell.angle_beta   90.00
_cell.angle_gamma   90.00
#
_symmetry.space_group_name_H-M   'P 1'
#
loop_
_entity.id
_entity.type
_entity.pdbx_description
1 polymer ?
#
loop_
_entity_poly.entity_id
_entity_poly.type
_entity_poly.pdbx_seq_one_letter_code
_entity_poly.pdbx_strand_id
1 'polypeptide(L)'
;MGRYASFTVGFKQKALDYALEHGNRVAGRHFDVDEIRIRYCKKQRDRLMATNSTRRAFRGPKSGKFPDIEMAVLEYVKDMRKDGCAVS
;
A
#
# COMPACT_ATOMS: atom_id res chain seq x y z
N MET A 1 -17.47 -10.91 -12.96
CA MET A 1 -16.27 -11.27 -12.18
C MET A 1 -15.34 -10.06 -12.16
N GLY A 2 -15.31 -9.29 -11.08
CA GLY A 2 -14.46 -8.09 -10.99
C GLY A 2 -12.99 -8.47 -10.77
N ARG A 3 -12.10 -8.03 -11.67
CA ARG A 3 -10.65 -8.19 -11.53
C ARG A 3 -10.19 -7.47 -10.25
N TYR A 4 -9.70 -8.20 -9.24
CA TYR A 4 -9.02 -7.58 -8.10
C TYR A 4 -7.72 -6.93 -8.58
N ALA A 5 -7.79 -5.66 -8.96
CA ALA A 5 -6.65 -4.88 -9.41
C ALA A 5 -5.95 -4.28 -8.19
N SER A 6 -4.64 -4.49 -8.14
CA SER A 6 -3.76 -3.84 -7.18
C SER A 6 -3.52 -2.41 -7.64
N PHE A 7 -3.85 -1.40 -6.83
CA PHE A 7 -3.61 0.01 -7.17
C PHE A 7 -2.54 0.62 -6.26
N THR A 8 -1.71 1.50 -6.82
CA THR A 8 -0.78 2.33 -6.06
C THR A 8 -1.54 3.29 -5.14
N VAL A 9 -0.91 3.72 -4.05
CA VAL A 9 -1.46 4.70 -3.12
C VAL A 9 -1.73 6.02 -3.85
N GLY A 10 -0.84 6.45 -4.76
CA GLY A 10 -1.06 7.66 -5.55
C GLY A 10 -2.31 7.60 -6.43
N PHE A 11 -2.62 6.44 -7.02
CA PHE A 11 -3.89 6.25 -7.74
C PHE A 11 -5.09 6.31 -6.78
N LYS A 12 -5.00 5.64 -5.62
CA LYS A 12 -6.06 5.65 -4.61
C LYS A 12 -6.34 7.04 -4.06
N GLN A 13 -5.31 7.87 -3.87
CA GLN A 13 -5.43 9.26 -3.45
C GLN A 13 -6.22 10.07 -4.48
N LYS A 14 -5.82 10.03 -5.76
CA LYS A 14 -6.55 10.71 -6.85
C LYS A 14 -8.02 10.30 -6.93
N ALA A 15 -8.29 8.99 -6.82
CA ALA A 15 -9.65 8.48 -6.84
C ALA A 15 -10.47 8.93 -5.61
N LEU A 16 -9.84 9.12 -4.46
CA LEU A 16 -10.48 9.65 -3.26
C LEU A 16 -10.77 11.15 -3.37
N ASP A 17 -9.82 11.94 -3.86
CA ASP A 17 -10.00 13.39 -4.02
C ASP A 17 -11.18 13.67 -4.97
N TYR A 18 -11.22 12.98 -6.11
CA TYR A 18 -12.35 13.05 -7.04
C TYR A 18 -13.67 12.58 -6.41
N ALA A 19 -13.64 11.53 -5.58
CA ALA A 19 -14.83 11.03 -4.89
C ALA A 19 -15.35 11.98 -3.79
N LEU A 20 -14.49 12.82 -3.21
CA LEU A 20 -14.90 13.85 -2.25
C LEU A 20 -15.69 14.97 -2.94
N GLU A 21 -15.32 15.31 -4.17
CA GLU A 21 -15.97 16.35 -4.97
C GLU A 21 -17.24 15.84 -5.68
N HIS A 22 -17.19 14.64 -6.30
CA HIS A 22 -18.23 14.15 -7.23
C HIS A 22 -19.05 12.97 -6.67
N GLY A 23 -18.63 12.40 -5.54
CA GLY A 23 -19.25 11.23 -4.94
C GLY A 23 -18.70 9.88 -5.43
N ASN A 24 -18.87 8.85 -4.60
CA ASN A 24 -18.22 7.54 -4.80
C ASN A 24 -18.63 6.83 -6.11
N ARG A 25 -19.90 6.90 -6.50
CA ARG A 25 -20.42 6.20 -7.69
C ARG A 25 -19.88 6.80 -8.98
N VAL A 26 -19.77 8.13 -9.02
CA VAL A 26 -19.20 8.87 -10.16
C VAL A 26 -17.72 8.57 -10.25
N ALA A 27 -17.00 8.61 -9.12
CA ALA A 27 -15.59 8.23 -9.06
C ALA A 27 -15.34 6.79 -9.54
N GLY A 28 -16.17 5.84 -9.12
CA GLY A 28 -16.05 4.45 -9.56
C GLY A 28 -16.19 4.31 -11.08
N ARG A 29 -17.15 5.02 -11.69
CA ARG A 29 -17.28 5.05 -13.16
C ARG A 29 -16.12 5.76 -13.84
N HIS A 30 -15.65 6.88 -13.28
CA HIS A 30 -14.58 7.69 -13.86
C HIS A 30 -13.25 6.94 -13.90
N PHE A 31 -12.93 6.19 -12.85
CA PHE A 31 -11.66 5.46 -12.72
C PHE A 31 -11.74 3.98 -13.11
N ASP A 32 -12.90 3.50 -13.57
CA ASP A 32 -13.19 2.07 -13.79
C ASP A 32 -12.86 1.20 -12.56
N VAL A 33 -13.37 1.63 -11.41
CA VAL A 33 -13.16 1.01 -10.11
C VAL A 33 -14.52 0.74 -9.47
N ASP A 34 -14.69 -0.47 -8.92
CA ASP A 34 -15.88 -0.80 -8.13
C ASP A 34 -16.13 0.25 -7.04
N GLU A 35 -17.34 0.78 -6.92
CA GLU A 35 -17.70 1.78 -5.90
C GLU A 35 -17.31 1.32 -4.48
N ILE A 36 -17.44 0.01 -4.21
CA ILE A 36 -17.05 -0.62 -2.95
C ILE A 36 -15.57 -0.37 -2.63
N ARG A 37 -14.69 -0.36 -3.63
CA ARG A 37 -13.25 -0.07 -3.43
C ARG A 37 -13.01 1.38 -3.11
N ILE A 38 -13.72 2.31 -3.74
CA ILE A 38 -13.65 3.74 -3.40
C ILE A 38 -14.08 3.93 -1.94
N ARG A 39 -15.19 3.31 -1.54
CA ARG A 39 -15.68 3.31 -0.15
C ARG A 39 -14.64 2.73 0.81
N TYR A 40 -14.00 1.62 0.46
CA TYR A 40 -12.95 0.99 1.28
C TYR A 40 -11.68 1.84 1.38
N CYS A 41 -11.29 2.52 0.30
CA CYS A 41 -10.19 3.48 0.31
C CYS A 41 -10.51 4.67 1.23
N LYS A 42 -11.77 5.13 1.23
CA LYS A 42 -12.20 6.26 2.08
C LYS A 42 -12.07 5.93 3.57
N LYS A 43 -12.38 4.70 3.97
CA LYS A 43 -12.14 4.20 5.34
C LYS A 43 -10.66 4.16 5.74
N GLN A 44 -9.76 4.13 4.77
CA GLN A 44 -8.31 4.08 4.99
C GLN A 44 -7.60 5.38 4.60
N ARG A 45 -8.35 6.48 4.40
CA ARG A 45 -7.83 7.75 3.93
C ARG A 45 -6.56 8.18 4.67
N ASP A 46 -6.59 8.19 6.00
CA ASP A 46 -5.47 8.69 6.81
C ASP A 46 -4.20 7.87 6.58
N ARG A 47 -4.34 6.53 6.49
CA ARG A 47 -3.21 5.63 6.18
C ARG A 47 -2.67 5.84 4.77
N LEU A 48 -3.57 6.09 3.80
CA LEU A 48 -3.20 6.35 2.41
C LEU A 48 -2.49 7.70 2.27
N MET A 49 -2.88 8.72 3.03
CA MET A 49 -2.24 10.04 3.02
C MET A 49 -0.87 10.04 3.72
N ALA A 50 -0.69 9.23 4.76
CA ALA A 50 0.57 9.12 5.50
C ALA A 50 1.64 8.22 4.83
N THR A 51 1.37 7.66 3.65
CA THR A 51 2.18 6.60 3.03
C THR A 51 2.79 7.05 1.69
N ASN A 52 3.91 6.45 1.30
CA ASN A 52 4.52 6.64 -0.03
C ASN A 52 3.54 6.27 -1.16
N SER A 53 3.44 7.14 -2.17
CA SER A 53 2.56 7.01 -3.34
C SER A 53 2.76 5.73 -4.15
N THR A 54 3.95 5.14 -4.13
CA THR A 54 4.29 3.91 -4.86
C THR A 54 3.78 2.63 -4.17
N ARG A 55 3.50 2.67 -2.86
CA ARG A 55 3.01 1.50 -2.12
C ARG A 55 1.68 1.04 -2.69
N ARG A 56 1.46 -0.27 -2.80
CA ARG A 56 0.19 -0.82 -3.34
C ARG A 56 -0.73 -1.42 -2.28
N ALA A 57 -0.16 -1.97 -1.21
CA ALA A 57 -0.91 -2.61 -0.13
C ALA A 57 -0.26 -2.41 1.24
N PHE A 58 -1.10 -2.40 2.28
CA PHE A 58 -0.66 -2.56 3.66
C PHE A 58 -0.55 -4.06 3.95
N ARG A 59 0.63 -4.65 3.66
CA ARG A 59 0.94 -6.03 4.03
C ARG A 59 1.15 -6.14 5.54
N GLY A 60 0.99 -7.36 6.06
CA GLY A 60 0.89 -7.71 7.49
C GLY A 60 2.08 -7.30 8.37
N PRO A 61 2.11 -7.78 9.63
CA PRO A 61 3.11 -7.35 10.60
C PRO A 61 4.52 -7.58 10.04
N LYS A 62 5.35 -6.54 10.10
CA LYS A 62 6.75 -6.60 9.63
C LYS A 62 7.65 -7.39 10.58
N SER A 63 7.17 -7.72 11.77
CA SER A 63 7.92 -8.40 12.83
C SER A 63 8.03 -9.92 12.65
N GLY A 64 7.37 -10.50 11.63
CA GLY A 64 7.40 -11.96 11.42
C GLY A 64 6.84 -12.75 12.61
N LYS A 65 7.08 -14.07 12.61
CA LYS A 65 6.74 -14.98 13.73
C LYS A 65 7.83 -14.98 14.81
N PHE A 66 9.06 -14.61 14.45
CA PHE A 66 10.25 -14.67 15.31
C PHE A 66 10.98 -13.32 15.30
N PRO A 67 10.48 -12.31 16.04
CA PRO A 67 10.94 -10.93 15.94
C PRO A 67 12.44 -10.77 16.21
N ASP A 68 12.97 -11.51 17.18
CA ASP A 68 14.40 -11.43 17.55
C ASP A 68 15.31 -11.98 16.45
N ILE A 69 14.88 -13.06 15.79
CA ILE A 69 15.62 -13.67 14.67
C ILE A 69 15.58 -12.74 13.45
N GLU A 70 14.41 -12.18 13.13
CA GLU A 70 14.25 -11.23 12.01
C GLU A 70 15.14 -9.99 12.21
N MET A 71 15.28 -9.51 13.44
CA MET A 71 16.16 -8.40 13.78
C MET A 71 17.64 -8.76 13.61
N ALA A 72 18.07 -9.92 14.12
CA ALA A 72 19.45 -10.38 13.97
C ALA A 72 19.83 -10.59 12.48
N VAL A 73 18.94 -11.16 11.68
CA VAL A 73 19.13 -11.34 10.24
C VAL A 73 19.20 -9.99 9.53
N LEU A 74 18.35 -9.03 9.90
CA LEU A 74 18.37 -7.68 9.31
C LEU A 74 19.70 -6.97 9.57
N GLU A 75 20.24 -7.08 10.78
CA GLU A 75 21.54 -6.51 11.14
C GLU A 75 22.67 -7.15 10.33
N TYR A 76 22.72 -8.49 10.28
CA TYR A 76 23.67 -9.24 9.45
C TYR A 76 23.62 -8.82 7.97
N VAL A 77 22.43 -8.71 7.38
CA VAL A 77 22.27 -8.30 5.97
C VAL A 77 22.76 -6.88 5.74
N LYS A 78 22.55 -5.96 6.69
CA LYS A 78 23.03 -4.58 6.57
C LYS A 78 24.54 -4.51 6.60
N ASP A 79 25.18 -5.25 7.51
CA ASP A 79 26.64 -5.26 7.65
C ASP A 79 27.29 -5.86 6.40
N MET A 80 26.83 -7.03 5.95
CA MET A 80 27.33 -7.67 4.73
C MET A 80 27.20 -6.74 3.50
N ARG A 81 26.07 -6.04 3.35
CA ARG A 81 25.86 -5.10 2.24
C ARG A 81 26.72 -3.84 2.36
N LYS A 82 26.99 -3.38 3.58
CA LYS A 82 27.91 -2.26 3.83
C LYS A 82 29.34 -2.62 3.41
N ASP A 83 29.71 -3.89 3.58
CA ASP A 83 31.00 -4.44 3.16
C ASP A 83 31.04 -4.81 1.65
N GLY A 84 29.98 -4.49 0.90
CA GLY A 84 29.90 -4.74 -0.54
C GLY A 84 29.54 -6.18 -0.92
N CYS A 85 29.22 -7.03 0.05
CA CYS A 85 28.81 -8.41 -0.20
C CYS A 85 27.32 -8.48 -0.53
N ALA A 86 26.99 -9.17 -1.63
CA ALA A 86 25.61 -9.51 -1.95
C ALA A 86 25.11 -10.62 -1.01
N VAL A 87 23.92 -10.43 -0.45
CA VAL A 87 23.23 -11.44 0.37
C VAL A 87 21.98 -11.87 -0.37
N SER A 88 21.89 -13.17 -0.69
CA SER A 88 20.77 -13.82 -1.40
C SER A 88 19.78 -14.47 -0.44
#